data_AF-A0A5M6BWX9-F1
#
_entry.id   AF-A0A5M6BWX9-F1
#
_cell.length_a   1.000
_cell.length_b   1.000
_cell.length_c   1.000
_cell.angle_alpha   90.00
_cell.angle_beta   90.00
_cell.angle_gamma   90.00
#
_symmetry.space_group_name_H-M   'P 1'
#
loop_
_entity.id
_entity.type
_entity.pdbx_description
1 polymer ?
#
loop_
_entity_poly.entity_id
_entity_poly.type
_entity_poly.pdbx_seq_one_letter_code
_entity_poly.pdbx_strand_id
1 'polypeptide(L)'
;MSLSFSSFLSLLPPPHPAGPIDYSVGFLNIFLTQLVLTTPCTPGWKLFRAGVAAPIIVSIWVYLALWPILWYSFDHWGIVIFLTSHAFRTLEWLVFFPAEENLHRLVPKSSLVSKIRSSTTNGKPIANGDNSTDSTALVPEPIPPPFTFAKFCWAASLWWSIRGVGWNFCCPLPSSSVKPPYTRGSTRWQWLKAQTKIFLVSYIVYDSVRTFQNLTWGRSFFHDVVGIAPSYSTMTSSHKALYSIAVVTRVYWGLQSTHFQAAALMVTIGGMMGWEGELWSPWGWPPLFGSLIELWKHPGLSTMWSRTWQGYNRRFLYVFGWIFIGEKVLGLTHTGLSSHPTIPPSNSSSQNSPNPSGQVSPSHPLPTTAPQLPTRKLSPRLMLQNLIKSLIVFGISGLHHDLGVLKLFWKFAPPGARMTLRERYILTPFFFVQPLALAVEAAVKTSWRGWKLKTHPEWKKGGEGEPGWLVLLERAIGFAWTWIWLGWTAGWFVEGLANMGAFRQTEDEVWFSLVGGLLYGKWQH
;
A
#
# COMPACT_ATOMS: atom_id res chain seq x y z
N MET A 1 -25.12 12.14 -32.54
CA MET A 1 -25.86 12.23 -31.26
C MET A 1 -24.87 12.07 -30.12
N SER A 2 -24.52 13.15 -29.40
CA SER A 2 -23.76 13.03 -28.16
C SER A 2 -24.74 12.69 -27.04
N LEU A 3 -24.74 11.44 -26.59
CA LEU A 3 -25.36 11.08 -25.32
C LEU A 3 -24.69 11.93 -24.24
N SER A 4 -25.46 12.80 -23.58
CA SER A 4 -24.94 13.52 -22.41
C SER A 4 -24.57 12.49 -21.35
N PHE A 5 -23.51 12.74 -20.58
CA PHE A 5 -23.13 11.86 -19.47
C PHE A 5 -24.30 11.59 -18.51
N SER A 6 -25.20 12.57 -18.33
CA SER A 6 -26.42 12.39 -17.51
C SER A 6 -27.40 11.37 -18.11
N SER A 7 -27.52 11.32 -19.44
CA SER A 7 -28.40 10.39 -20.17
C SER A 7 -27.86 8.96 -20.13
N PHE A 8 -26.54 8.78 -20.04
CA PHE A 8 -25.93 7.48 -19.79
C PHE A 8 -26.10 7.04 -18.34
N LEU A 9 -25.90 7.94 -17.37
CA LEU A 9 -26.11 7.64 -15.95
C LEU A 9 -27.56 7.27 -15.62
N SER A 10 -28.55 7.84 -16.33
CA SER A 10 -29.97 7.45 -16.16
C SER A 10 -30.31 6.05 -16.68
N LEU A 11 -29.43 5.43 -17.48
CA LEU A 11 -29.60 4.04 -17.91
C LEU A 11 -29.05 3.04 -16.89
N LEU A 12 -28.26 3.51 -15.93
CA LEU A 12 -27.77 2.69 -14.84
C LEU A 12 -28.85 2.61 -13.74
N PRO A 13 -28.91 1.52 -12.95
CA PRO A 13 -29.89 1.39 -11.89
C PRO A 13 -29.80 2.57 -10.90
N PRO A 14 -30.82 2.83 -10.07
CA PRO A 14 -30.63 3.75 -8.96
C PRO A 14 -29.59 3.16 -7.97
N PRO A 15 -28.77 4.00 -7.31
CA PRO A 15 -27.95 3.55 -6.18
C PRO A 15 -28.81 2.86 -5.10
N HIS A 16 -28.32 1.75 -4.55
CA HIS A 16 -29.05 0.90 -3.61
C HIS A 16 -28.21 0.57 -2.37
N PRO A 17 -28.82 0.24 -1.21
CA PRO A 17 -28.07 -0.23 -0.05
C PRO A 17 -27.25 -1.49 -0.37
N ALA A 18 -25.98 -1.52 0.05
CA ALA A 18 -25.12 -2.67 -0.22
C ALA A 18 -25.70 -3.97 0.37
N GLY A 19 -25.84 -5.00 -0.45
CA GLY A 19 -26.44 -6.28 -0.08
C GLY A 19 -25.57 -7.49 -0.44
N PRO A 20 -26.01 -8.72 -0.08
CA PRO A 20 -25.27 -9.97 -0.36
C PRO A 20 -24.90 -10.17 -1.83
N ILE A 21 -25.72 -9.67 -2.76
CA ILE A 21 -25.48 -9.74 -4.20
C ILE A 21 -24.23 -8.95 -4.58
N ASP A 22 -24.03 -7.75 -4.03
CA ASP A 22 -22.86 -6.93 -4.35
C ASP A 22 -21.55 -7.61 -3.94
N TYR A 23 -21.53 -8.25 -2.76
CA TYR A 23 -20.40 -9.06 -2.32
C TYR A 23 -20.16 -10.25 -3.26
N SER A 24 -21.23 -10.93 -3.67
CA SER A 24 -21.15 -12.08 -4.58
C SER A 24 -20.59 -11.66 -5.94
N VAL A 25 -21.06 -10.53 -6.49
CA VAL A 25 -20.52 -9.93 -7.72
C VAL A 25 -19.05 -9.58 -7.56
N GLY A 26 -18.63 -9.04 -6.41
CA GLY A 26 -17.23 -8.80 -6.08
C GLY A 26 -16.39 -10.07 -6.13
N PHE A 27 -16.79 -11.13 -5.44
CA PHE A 27 -16.08 -12.41 -5.45
C PHE A 27 -16.06 -13.08 -6.84
N LEU A 28 -17.17 -13.01 -7.58
CA LEU A 28 -17.22 -13.50 -8.95
C LEU A 28 -16.27 -12.72 -9.87
N ASN A 29 -16.12 -11.41 -9.67
CA ASN A 29 -15.19 -10.59 -10.46
C ASN A 29 -13.72 -10.91 -10.15
N ILE A 30 -13.41 -11.23 -8.89
CA ILE A 30 -12.11 -11.76 -8.48
C ILE A 30 -11.84 -13.09 -9.22
N PHE A 31 -12.79 -14.02 -9.17
CA PHE A 31 -12.68 -15.33 -9.80
C PHE A 31 -12.54 -15.19 -11.33
N LEU A 32 -13.31 -14.31 -11.96
CA LEU A 32 -13.22 -13.99 -13.38
C LEU A 32 -11.82 -13.49 -13.74
N THR A 33 -11.24 -12.59 -12.93
CA THR A 33 -9.85 -12.13 -13.15
C THR A 33 -8.86 -13.29 -13.06
N GLN A 34 -9.02 -14.18 -12.08
CA GLN A 34 -8.16 -15.35 -11.92
C GLN A 34 -8.28 -16.32 -13.10
N LEU A 35 -9.51 -16.57 -13.58
CA LEU A 35 -9.76 -17.39 -14.77
C LEU A 35 -9.11 -16.79 -16.01
N VAL A 36 -9.26 -15.49 -16.24
CA VAL A 36 -8.64 -14.81 -17.39
C VAL A 36 -7.11 -14.91 -17.32
N LEU A 37 -6.52 -14.82 -16.13
CA LEU A 37 -5.08 -15.05 -15.92
C LEU A 37 -4.65 -16.51 -16.13
N THR A 38 -5.56 -17.47 -16.24
CA THR A 38 -5.20 -18.86 -16.61
C THR A 38 -4.96 -19.06 -18.09
N THR A 39 -5.43 -18.14 -18.93
CA THR A 39 -5.25 -18.18 -20.39
C THR A 39 -3.76 -17.99 -20.74
N PRO A 40 -3.29 -18.43 -21.92
CA PRO A 40 -1.90 -18.19 -22.33
C PRO A 40 -1.66 -16.71 -22.64
N CYS A 41 -0.41 -16.26 -22.55
CA CYS A 41 -0.01 -14.89 -22.87
C CYS A 41 0.38 -14.72 -24.36
N THR A 42 -0.39 -15.31 -25.28
CA THR A 42 -0.16 -15.17 -26.74
C THR A 42 -0.84 -13.91 -27.29
N PRO A 43 -0.44 -13.41 -28.48
CA PRO A 43 -1.01 -12.16 -29.04
C PRO A 43 -2.54 -12.15 -29.10
N GLY A 44 -3.18 -13.24 -29.53
CA GLY A 44 -4.65 -13.34 -29.60
C GLY A 44 -5.32 -13.24 -28.22
N TRP A 45 -4.74 -13.89 -27.21
CA TRP A 45 -5.25 -13.80 -25.84
C TRP A 45 -4.98 -12.45 -25.19
N LYS A 46 -3.85 -11.79 -25.49
CA LYS A 46 -3.61 -10.41 -25.07
C LYS A 46 -4.67 -9.46 -25.65
N LEU A 47 -5.04 -9.63 -26.91
CA LEU A 47 -6.12 -8.86 -27.55
C LEU A 47 -7.47 -9.13 -26.87
N PHE A 48 -7.82 -10.39 -26.60
CA PHE A 48 -9.04 -10.73 -25.86
C PHE A 48 -9.05 -10.11 -24.45
N ARG A 49 -7.93 -10.21 -23.73
CA ARG A 49 -7.77 -9.64 -22.39
C ARG A 49 -8.00 -8.12 -22.41
N ALA A 50 -7.39 -7.42 -23.36
CA ALA A 50 -7.48 -5.96 -23.45
C ALA A 50 -8.82 -5.48 -24.02
N GLY A 51 -9.35 -6.16 -25.05
CA GLY A 51 -10.55 -5.73 -25.76
C GLY A 51 -11.87 -6.18 -25.14
N VAL A 52 -11.86 -7.27 -24.36
CA VAL A 52 -13.08 -7.89 -23.81
C VAL A 52 -13.01 -8.03 -22.30
N ALA A 53 -12.05 -8.81 -21.79
CA ALA A 53 -12.05 -9.20 -20.38
C ALA A 53 -11.81 -8.02 -19.42
N ALA A 54 -10.77 -7.21 -19.67
CA ALA A 54 -10.43 -6.07 -18.82
C ALA A 54 -11.55 -5.01 -18.78
N PRO A 55 -12.17 -4.58 -19.90
CA PRO A 55 -13.33 -3.70 -19.87
C PRO A 55 -14.48 -4.22 -19.00
N ILE A 56 -14.82 -5.50 -19.10
CA ILE A 56 -15.88 -6.12 -18.29
C ILE A 56 -15.51 -6.09 -16.81
N ILE A 57 -14.33 -6.61 -16.45
CA ILE A 57 -13.87 -6.71 -15.06
C ILE A 57 -13.76 -5.32 -14.41
N VAL A 58 -13.20 -4.35 -15.15
CA VAL A 58 -13.09 -2.95 -14.69
C VAL A 58 -14.47 -2.33 -14.51
N SER A 59 -15.41 -2.55 -15.44
CA SER A 59 -16.77 -2.03 -15.32
C SER A 59 -17.48 -2.57 -14.09
N ILE A 60 -17.27 -3.85 -13.75
CA ILE A 60 -17.81 -4.44 -12.51
C ILE A 60 -17.17 -3.79 -11.28
N TRP A 61 -15.85 -3.55 -11.26
CA TRP A 61 -15.22 -2.84 -10.14
C TRP A 61 -15.72 -1.41 -9.98
N VAL A 62 -15.92 -0.69 -11.09
CA VAL A 62 -16.48 0.66 -11.10
C VAL A 62 -17.94 0.64 -10.62
N TYR A 63 -18.73 -0.33 -11.06
CA TYR A 63 -20.10 -0.54 -10.55
C TYR A 63 -20.09 -0.73 -9.03
N LEU A 64 -19.31 -1.68 -8.52
CA LEU A 64 -19.23 -1.95 -7.07
C LEU A 64 -18.70 -0.76 -6.27
N ALA A 65 -17.88 0.11 -6.87
CA ALA A 65 -17.39 1.32 -6.23
C ALA A 65 -18.48 2.40 -6.15
N LEU A 66 -19.26 2.58 -7.23
CA LEU A 66 -20.11 3.75 -7.39
C LEU A 66 -21.59 3.50 -7.05
N TRP A 67 -22.08 2.28 -7.13
CA TRP A 67 -23.51 1.97 -6.98
C TRP A 67 -23.94 1.65 -5.55
N PRO A 68 -23.36 0.62 -4.91
CA PRO A 68 -23.73 0.25 -3.56
C PRO A 68 -23.57 1.42 -2.59
N ILE A 69 -24.53 1.55 -1.69
CA ILE A 69 -24.54 2.52 -0.59
C ILE A 69 -24.26 1.76 0.70
N LEU A 70 -23.06 1.92 1.22
CA LEU A 70 -22.63 1.39 2.52
C LEU A 70 -23.25 2.17 3.68
N TRP A 71 -23.52 1.46 4.77
CA TRP A 71 -24.07 2.08 5.98
C TRP A 71 -23.12 3.16 6.52
N TYR A 72 -21.87 2.80 6.81
CA TYR A 72 -20.89 3.73 7.37
C TYR A 72 -20.33 4.69 6.31
N SER A 73 -20.22 5.97 6.68
CA SER A 73 -19.71 7.03 5.81
C SER A 73 -18.22 6.89 5.54
N PHE A 74 -17.44 6.52 6.55
CA PHE A 74 -16.00 6.37 6.39
C PHE A 74 -15.65 5.19 5.48
N ASP A 75 -16.43 4.11 5.55
CA ASP A 75 -16.26 2.93 4.69
C ASP A 75 -16.56 3.26 3.24
N HIS A 76 -17.53 4.13 2.98
CA HIS A 76 -17.81 4.64 1.63
C HIS A 76 -16.59 5.28 0.97
N TRP A 77 -15.84 6.07 1.73
CA TRP A 77 -14.61 6.67 1.21
C TRP A 77 -13.54 5.62 0.96
N GLY A 78 -13.28 4.74 1.94
CA GLY A 78 -12.22 3.73 1.85
C GLY A 78 -12.47 2.64 0.80
N ILE A 79 -13.71 2.13 0.69
CA ILE A 79 -14.06 1.03 -0.22
C ILE A 79 -14.00 1.48 -1.68
N VAL A 80 -14.39 2.70 -2.01
CA VAL A 80 -14.25 3.25 -3.39
C VAL A 80 -12.78 3.27 -3.81
N ILE A 81 -11.91 3.73 -2.91
CA ILE A 81 -10.45 3.74 -3.12
C ILE A 81 -9.96 2.31 -3.34
N PHE A 82 -10.38 1.36 -2.50
CA PHE A 82 -9.99 -0.03 -2.61
C PHE A 82 -10.43 -0.67 -3.94
N LEU A 83 -11.70 -0.54 -4.33
CA LEU A 83 -12.26 -1.13 -5.55
C LEU A 83 -11.67 -0.50 -6.81
N THR A 84 -11.42 0.81 -6.79
CA THR A 84 -10.72 1.49 -7.89
C THR A 84 -9.27 0.99 -8.02
N SER A 85 -8.60 0.69 -6.91
CA SER A 85 -7.26 0.08 -6.95
C SER A 85 -7.30 -1.29 -7.63
N HIS A 86 -8.37 -2.06 -7.44
CA HIS A 86 -8.58 -3.33 -8.12
C HIS A 86 -8.82 -3.16 -9.63
N ALA A 87 -9.58 -2.14 -10.04
CA ALA A 87 -9.72 -1.80 -11.46
C ALA A 87 -8.35 -1.50 -12.11
N PHE A 88 -7.50 -0.69 -11.45
CA PHE A 88 -6.15 -0.43 -11.94
C PHE A 88 -5.29 -1.70 -11.98
N ARG A 89 -5.37 -2.57 -10.98
CA ARG A 89 -4.66 -3.86 -10.99
C ARG A 89 -5.10 -4.77 -12.12
N THR A 90 -6.38 -4.80 -12.47
CA THR A 90 -6.88 -5.54 -13.64
C THR A 90 -6.22 -5.00 -14.92
N LEU A 91 -6.19 -3.68 -15.10
CA LEU A 91 -5.53 -3.07 -16.26
C LEU A 91 -4.02 -3.34 -16.28
N GLU A 92 -3.39 -3.33 -15.12
CA GLU A 92 -1.98 -3.66 -14.96
C GLU A 92 -1.70 -5.08 -15.47
N TRP A 93 -2.37 -6.08 -14.89
CA TRP A 93 -2.07 -7.49 -15.10
C TRP A 93 -2.57 -8.05 -16.43
N LEU A 94 -3.59 -7.43 -17.02
CA LEU A 94 -4.19 -7.92 -18.27
C LEU A 94 -3.78 -7.12 -19.50
N VAL A 95 -3.39 -5.85 -19.34
CA VAL A 95 -3.18 -4.93 -20.48
C VAL A 95 -1.76 -4.38 -20.50
N PHE A 96 -1.38 -3.56 -19.53
CA PHE A 96 -0.14 -2.76 -19.62
C PHE A 96 1.12 -3.56 -19.28
N PHE A 97 1.03 -4.47 -18.32
CA PHE A 97 2.13 -5.29 -17.84
C PHE A 97 1.62 -6.71 -17.56
N PRO A 98 1.38 -7.51 -18.62
CA PRO A 98 0.87 -8.87 -18.48
C PRO A 98 1.59 -9.64 -17.38
N ALA A 99 0.82 -10.18 -16.43
CA ALA A 99 1.36 -10.73 -15.19
C ALA A 99 2.42 -11.82 -15.46
N GLU A 100 2.22 -12.61 -16.51
CA GLU A 100 3.11 -13.71 -16.87
C GLU A 100 4.50 -13.27 -17.34
N GLU A 101 4.63 -12.05 -17.82
CA GLU A 101 5.90 -11.53 -18.33
C GLU A 101 6.61 -10.70 -17.28
N ASN A 102 5.87 -10.17 -16.31
CA ASN A 102 6.35 -9.14 -15.40
C ASN A 102 6.42 -9.58 -13.94
N LEU A 103 5.73 -10.67 -13.56
CA LEU A 103 5.55 -11.07 -12.17
C LEU A 103 5.92 -12.52 -11.93
N HIS A 104 6.69 -12.72 -10.87
CA HIS A 104 7.07 -14.05 -10.42
C HIS A 104 7.17 -14.08 -8.90
N ARG A 105 6.82 -15.23 -8.33
CA ARG A 105 7.04 -15.50 -6.92
C ARG A 105 8.51 -15.88 -6.72
N LEU A 106 9.04 -15.61 -5.54
CA LEU A 106 10.41 -15.91 -5.16
C LEU A 106 10.41 -17.08 -4.16
N VAL A 107 11.08 -18.16 -4.56
CA VAL A 107 11.15 -19.41 -3.80
C VAL A 107 12.61 -19.78 -3.49
N PRO A 108 12.89 -20.45 -2.35
CA PRO A 108 14.23 -20.92 -2.01
C PRO A 108 14.69 -21.93 -3.04
N LYS A 109 15.92 -21.84 -3.52
CA LYS A 109 16.48 -22.79 -4.49
C LYS A 109 16.33 -24.25 -4.05
N SER A 110 16.47 -24.52 -2.75
CA SER A 110 16.28 -25.85 -2.16
C SER A 110 14.89 -26.44 -2.39
N SER A 111 13.84 -25.59 -2.42
CA SER A 111 12.45 -26.03 -2.63
C SER A 111 12.16 -26.49 -4.06
N LEU A 112 12.91 -26.01 -5.05
CA LEU A 112 12.81 -26.48 -6.43
C LEU A 112 13.50 -27.83 -6.61
N VAL A 113 14.66 -28.02 -5.98
CA VAL A 113 15.43 -29.27 -6.04
C VAL A 113 14.69 -30.42 -5.35
N SER A 114 14.01 -30.16 -4.22
CA SER A 114 13.23 -31.20 -3.55
C SER A 114 12.04 -31.68 -4.38
N LYS A 115 11.35 -30.79 -5.11
CA LYS A 115 10.25 -31.14 -6.03
C LYS A 115 10.72 -32.03 -7.19
N ILE A 116 11.91 -31.77 -7.73
CA ILE A 116 12.52 -32.55 -8.81
C ILE A 116 12.97 -33.93 -8.31
N ARG A 117 13.45 -34.03 -7.06
CA ARG A 117 13.81 -35.33 -6.46
C ARG A 117 12.60 -36.16 -6.06
N SER A 118 11.51 -35.54 -5.58
CA SER A 118 10.29 -36.27 -5.22
C SER A 118 9.52 -36.83 -6.42
N SER A 119 9.71 -36.29 -7.63
CA SER A 119 9.17 -36.90 -8.85
C SER A 119 9.99 -38.07 -9.37
N THR A 120 11.18 -38.30 -8.81
CA THR A 120 12.20 -39.18 -9.39
C THR A 120 12.96 -39.95 -8.31
N THR A 121 12.27 -40.76 -7.48
CA THR A 121 12.75 -42.05 -6.91
C THR A 121 11.97 -42.50 -5.67
N ASN A 122 11.52 -43.75 -5.68
CA ASN A 122 11.24 -44.58 -4.49
C ASN A 122 12.57 -44.95 -3.79
N GLY A 123 13.24 -43.97 -3.17
CA GLY A 123 14.51 -44.18 -2.47
C GLY A 123 14.48 -43.58 -1.08
N LYS A 124 14.79 -44.40 -0.07
CA LYS A 124 14.89 -44.04 1.36
C LYS A 124 15.59 -42.68 1.58
N PRO A 125 15.13 -41.87 2.54
CA PRO A 125 15.77 -40.60 2.86
C PRO A 125 17.15 -40.87 3.50
N ILE A 126 18.22 -40.44 2.83
CA ILE A 126 19.54 -40.29 3.46
C ILE A 126 19.51 -38.96 4.21
N ALA A 127 19.48 -39.04 5.54
CA ALA A 127 19.64 -37.92 6.43
C ALA A 127 21.11 -37.49 6.45
N ASN A 128 21.48 -36.58 5.55
CA ASN A 128 22.70 -35.79 5.72
C ASN A 128 22.31 -34.42 6.26
N GLY A 129 22.60 -34.22 7.55
CA GLY A 129 22.51 -32.94 8.21
C GLY A 129 23.60 -32.01 7.70
N ASP A 130 23.21 -31.01 6.92
CA ASP A 130 24.02 -29.82 6.70
C ASP A 130 23.39 -28.68 7.50
N ASN A 131 23.93 -28.47 8.69
CA ASN A 131 23.68 -27.31 9.56
C ASN A 131 24.44 -26.08 9.04
N SER A 132 24.39 -25.84 7.74
CA SER A 132 24.82 -24.56 7.20
C SER A 132 23.63 -23.61 7.29
N THR A 133 23.80 -22.51 8.05
CA THR A 133 23.00 -21.28 7.95
C THR A 133 23.21 -20.63 6.57
N ASP A 134 23.01 -21.43 5.53
CA ASP A 134 23.25 -21.07 4.15
C ASP A 134 22.00 -20.34 3.70
N SER A 135 22.21 -19.05 3.57
CA SER A 135 21.21 -18.08 3.21
C SER A 135 20.65 -18.49 1.84
N THR A 136 19.52 -19.21 1.84
CA THR A 136 19.01 -19.91 0.67
C THR A 136 18.74 -18.90 -0.44
N ALA A 137 19.59 -18.91 -1.47
CA ALA A 137 19.40 -18.07 -2.65
C ALA A 137 17.98 -18.26 -3.20
N LEU A 138 17.30 -17.15 -3.44
CA LEU A 138 15.93 -17.15 -3.93
C LEU A 138 15.93 -17.03 -5.45
N VAL A 139 15.06 -17.80 -6.07
CA VAL A 139 14.93 -17.85 -7.52
C VAL A 139 13.46 -17.69 -7.93
N PRO A 140 13.20 -17.18 -9.15
CA PRO A 140 11.84 -17.11 -9.69
C PRO A 140 11.17 -18.48 -9.74
N GLU A 141 9.95 -18.57 -9.20
CA GLU A 141 9.08 -19.74 -9.39
C GLU A 141 8.67 -19.81 -10.87
N PRO A 142 8.81 -20.97 -11.53
CA PRO A 142 8.30 -21.16 -12.88
C PRO A 142 6.79 -20.90 -12.95
N ILE A 143 6.36 -20.22 -14.00
CA ILE A 143 4.94 -19.95 -14.21
C ILE A 143 4.27 -21.25 -14.67
N PRO A 144 3.16 -21.69 -14.02
CA PRO A 144 2.48 -22.90 -14.42
C PRO A 144 1.91 -22.84 -15.84
N PRO A 145 1.72 -23.98 -16.52
CA PRO A 145 1.12 -24.01 -17.86
C PRO A 145 -0.30 -23.43 -17.89
N PRO A 146 -0.74 -22.82 -19.01
CA PRO A 146 -2.09 -22.30 -19.18
C PRO A 146 -3.18 -23.35 -18.96
N PHE A 147 -4.38 -22.91 -18.56
CA PHE A 147 -5.57 -23.75 -18.34
C PHE A 147 -5.37 -24.90 -17.35
N THR A 148 -4.39 -24.77 -16.44
CA THR A 148 -4.19 -25.73 -15.36
C THR A 148 -4.70 -25.20 -14.04
N PHE A 149 -5.08 -26.11 -13.13
CA PHE A 149 -5.40 -25.75 -11.75
C PHE A 149 -4.21 -25.07 -11.05
N ALA A 150 -2.97 -25.51 -11.35
CA ALA A 150 -1.77 -24.86 -10.83
C ALA A 150 -1.68 -23.38 -11.24
N LYS A 151 -2.03 -23.05 -12.49
CA LYS A 151 -2.07 -21.67 -12.97
C LYS A 151 -3.18 -20.86 -12.31
N PHE A 152 -4.35 -21.47 -12.10
CA PHE A 152 -5.42 -20.85 -11.32
C PHE A 152 -4.97 -20.53 -9.89
N CYS A 153 -4.33 -21.46 -9.19
CA CYS A 153 -3.77 -21.22 -7.85
C CYS A 153 -2.69 -20.14 -7.84
N TRP A 154 -1.85 -20.08 -8.88
CA TRP A 154 -0.86 -19.02 -9.05
C TRP A 154 -1.53 -17.65 -9.22
N ALA A 155 -2.56 -17.55 -10.07
CA ALA A 155 -3.33 -16.33 -10.28
C ALA A 155 -4.11 -15.91 -9.03
N ALA A 156 -4.70 -16.87 -8.33
CA ALA A 156 -5.41 -16.63 -7.07
C ALA A 156 -4.45 -16.09 -6.00
N SER A 157 -3.26 -16.70 -5.86
CA SER A 157 -2.25 -16.13 -4.98
C SER A 157 -1.91 -14.72 -5.39
N LEU A 158 -1.56 -14.46 -6.67
CA LEU A 158 -1.21 -13.11 -7.13
C LEU A 158 -2.28 -12.07 -6.78
N TRP A 159 -3.57 -12.43 -6.92
CA TRP A 159 -4.69 -11.57 -6.56
C TRP A 159 -4.67 -11.19 -5.08
N TRP A 160 -4.60 -12.19 -4.20
CA TRP A 160 -4.64 -12.02 -2.75
C TRP A 160 -3.33 -11.45 -2.17
N SER A 161 -2.22 -11.53 -2.90
CA SER A 161 -0.93 -10.92 -2.57
C SER A 161 -0.91 -9.41 -2.82
N ILE A 162 -1.80 -8.66 -2.16
CA ILE A 162 -1.97 -7.22 -2.45
C ILE A 162 -0.66 -6.44 -2.23
N ARG A 163 0.15 -6.83 -1.24
CA ARG A 163 1.47 -6.25 -0.95
C ARG A 163 2.61 -6.91 -1.72
N GLY A 164 2.37 -8.04 -2.37
CA GLY A 164 3.38 -8.83 -3.07
C GLY A 164 4.41 -9.46 -2.17
N VAL A 165 4.06 -9.85 -0.94
CA VAL A 165 5.04 -10.48 -0.04
C VAL A 165 5.48 -11.81 -0.66
N GLY A 166 6.79 -12.00 -0.88
CA GLY A 166 7.30 -13.16 -1.61
C GLY A 166 7.17 -13.08 -3.14
N TRP A 167 6.77 -11.94 -3.68
CA TRP A 167 6.80 -11.65 -5.12
C TRP A 167 7.89 -10.64 -5.46
N ASN A 168 8.32 -10.62 -6.74
CA ASN A 168 9.33 -9.71 -7.27
C ASN A 168 8.97 -8.22 -7.20
N PHE A 169 7.76 -7.90 -6.75
CA PHE A 169 7.24 -6.55 -6.63
C PHE A 169 6.95 -6.12 -5.19
N CYS A 170 7.34 -6.94 -4.22
CA CYS A 170 7.18 -6.60 -2.81
C CYS A 170 7.78 -5.22 -2.56
N CYS A 171 7.01 -4.34 -1.94
CA CYS A 171 7.57 -3.09 -1.44
C CYS A 171 8.61 -3.41 -0.35
N PRO A 172 9.70 -2.61 -0.23
CA PRO A 172 10.66 -2.78 0.86
C PRO A 172 9.93 -2.83 2.20
N LEU A 173 10.05 -3.97 2.89
CA LEU A 173 9.45 -4.14 4.19
C LEU A 173 10.32 -3.48 5.25
N PRO A 174 9.70 -2.90 6.30
CA PRO A 174 10.46 -2.41 7.43
C PRO A 174 11.25 -3.54 8.09
N SER A 175 12.37 -3.21 8.72
CA SER A 175 13.27 -4.17 9.35
C SER A 175 12.57 -5.01 10.45
N SER A 176 11.55 -4.45 11.09
CA SER A 176 10.72 -5.16 12.06
C SER A 176 9.82 -6.23 11.43
N SER A 177 9.44 -6.04 10.16
CA SER A 177 8.54 -6.90 9.40
C SER A 177 9.24 -8.10 8.74
N VAL A 178 10.56 -8.20 8.88
CA VAL A 178 11.37 -9.31 8.35
C VAL A 178 12.05 -10.12 9.45
N LYS A 179 11.63 -9.90 10.71
CA LYS A 179 12.11 -10.61 11.90
C LYS A 179 11.00 -11.47 12.48
N PRO A 180 11.31 -12.47 13.34
CA PRO A 180 10.29 -13.21 14.06
C PRO A 180 9.34 -12.24 14.79
N PRO A 181 8.01 -12.45 14.75
CA PRO A 181 7.30 -13.65 14.28
C PRO A 181 6.79 -13.58 12.82
N TYR A 182 7.46 -12.84 11.93
CA TYR A 182 7.06 -12.65 10.52
C TYR A 182 7.98 -13.37 9.52
N THR A 183 8.76 -14.34 9.98
CA THR A 183 9.66 -15.14 9.13
C THR A 183 9.03 -16.48 8.76
N ARG A 184 9.56 -17.16 7.74
CA ARG A 184 9.05 -18.46 7.28
C ARG A 184 9.06 -19.56 8.35
N GLY A 185 9.94 -19.46 9.34
CA GLY A 185 9.99 -20.38 10.50
C GLY A 185 9.14 -19.94 11.70
N SER A 186 8.39 -18.85 11.59
CA SER A 186 7.59 -18.33 12.70
C SER A 186 6.35 -19.17 12.93
N THR A 187 6.02 -19.43 14.20
CA THR A 187 4.80 -20.17 14.55
C THR A 187 3.57 -19.28 14.43
N ARG A 188 2.45 -19.87 14.02
CA ARG A 188 1.14 -19.18 13.92
C ARG A 188 0.73 -18.55 15.25
N TRP A 189 1.03 -19.22 16.37
CA TRP A 189 0.73 -18.72 17.71
C TRP A 189 1.53 -17.47 18.08
N GLN A 190 2.84 -17.45 17.84
CA GLN A 190 3.68 -16.26 18.11
C GLN A 190 3.23 -15.08 17.27
N TRP A 191 2.91 -15.32 16.00
CA TRP A 191 2.38 -14.30 15.10
C TRP A 191 1.05 -13.75 15.59
N LEU A 192 0.11 -14.62 15.95
CA LEU A 192 -1.21 -14.21 16.44
C LEU A 192 -1.06 -13.36 17.71
N LYS A 193 -0.25 -13.78 18.68
CA LYS A 193 0.02 -13.01 19.90
C LYS A 193 0.56 -11.60 19.59
N ALA A 194 1.49 -11.49 18.64
CA ALA A 194 2.06 -10.20 18.25
C ALA A 194 1.03 -9.31 17.55
N GLN A 195 0.24 -9.86 16.62
CA GLN A 195 -0.78 -9.13 15.89
C GLN A 195 -1.96 -8.70 16.78
N THR A 196 -2.43 -9.58 17.67
CA THR A 196 -3.47 -9.25 18.67
C THR A 196 -3.02 -8.12 19.59
N LYS A 197 -1.75 -8.09 20.02
CA LYS A 197 -1.22 -6.97 20.80
C LYS A 197 -1.33 -5.64 20.03
N ILE A 198 -0.91 -5.62 18.76
CA ILE A 198 -1.02 -4.43 17.91
C ILE A 198 -2.48 -4.03 17.75
N PHE A 199 -3.37 -4.98 17.47
CA PHE A 199 -4.79 -4.75 17.30
C PHE A 199 -5.43 -4.13 18.55
N LEU A 200 -5.20 -4.72 19.74
CA LEU A 200 -5.75 -4.21 21.00
C LEU A 200 -5.28 -2.80 21.34
N VAL A 201 -3.97 -2.53 21.18
CA VAL A 201 -3.43 -1.18 21.40
C VAL A 201 -4.04 -0.18 20.40
N SER A 202 -4.13 -0.56 19.13
CA SER A 202 -4.72 0.26 18.09
C SER A 202 -6.19 0.55 18.36
N TYR A 203 -6.93 -0.44 18.87
CA TYR A 203 -8.33 -0.31 19.25
C TYR A 203 -8.51 0.69 20.39
N ILE A 204 -7.71 0.62 21.45
CA ILE A 204 -7.81 1.55 22.59
C ILE A 204 -7.54 2.99 22.14
N VAL A 205 -6.50 3.20 21.32
CA VAL A 205 -6.18 4.52 20.77
C VAL A 205 -7.30 5.03 19.88
N TYR A 206 -7.83 4.16 19.02
CA TYR A 206 -8.97 4.47 18.17
C TYR A 206 -10.24 4.80 18.97
N ASP A 207 -10.54 4.03 20.02
CA ASP A 207 -11.69 4.23 20.89
C ASP A 207 -11.60 5.55 21.68
N SER A 208 -10.38 5.92 22.09
CA SER A 208 -10.10 7.24 22.69
C SER A 208 -10.41 8.37 21.72
N VAL A 209 -9.94 8.24 20.47
CA VAL A 209 -10.19 9.21 19.40
C VAL A 209 -11.68 9.29 19.07
N ARG A 210 -12.36 8.16 18.89
CA ARG A 210 -13.80 8.14 18.62
C ARG A 210 -14.59 8.78 19.75
N THR A 211 -14.21 8.51 21.01
CA THR A 211 -14.82 9.15 22.18
C THR A 211 -14.65 10.67 22.12
N PHE A 212 -13.46 11.16 21.76
CA PHE A 212 -13.23 12.58 21.48
C PHE A 212 -14.13 13.11 20.36
N GLN A 213 -14.22 12.39 19.23
CA GLN A 213 -15.02 12.79 18.07
C GLN A 213 -16.53 12.83 18.36
N ASN A 214 -17.03 11.96 19.23
CA ASN A 214 -18.48 11.79 19.43
C ASN A 214 -19.03 12.47 20.69
N LEU A 215 -18.25 12.55 21.78
CA LEU A 215 -18.75 12.95 23.11
C LEU A 215 -18.10 14.20 23.69
N THR A 216 -17.23 14.87 22.95
CA THR A 216 -16.59 16.10 23.41
C THR A 216 -16.89 17.27 22.47
N TRP A 217 -16.25 18.41 22.71
CA TRP A 217 -16.25 19.55 21.80
C TRP A 217 -15.72 19.23 20.39
N GLY A 218 -15.01 18.11 20.21
CA GLY A 218 -14.61 17.60 18.89
C GLY A 218 -15.80 17.33 17.95
N ARG A 219 -16.97 17.02 18.54
CA ARG A 219 -18.20 16.63 17.83
C ARG A 219 -18.67 17.66 16.80
N SER A 220 -18.62 18.95 17.14
CA SER A 220 -19.11 20.01 16.25
C SER A 220 -18.38 20.02 14.90
N PHE A 221 -17.08 19.71 14.90
CA PHE A 221 -16.25 19.66 13.70
C PHE A 221 -16.49 18.40 12.86
N PHE A 222 -16.58 17.21 13.48
CA PHE A 222 -16.66 15.95 12.74
C PHE A 222 -18.07 15.65 12.22
N HIS A 223 -19.11 16.10 12.93
CA HIS A 223 -20.51 15.80 12.57
C HIS A 223 -21.21 16.94 11.84
N ASP A 224 -20.46 17.99 11.48
CA ASP A 224 -20.93 19.13 10.69
C ASP A 224 -22.24 19.72 11.22
N VAL A 225 -22.23 20.08 12.51
CA VAL A 225 -23.36 20.79 13.12
C VAL A 225 -23.38 22.19 12.53
N VAL A 226 -24.25 22.38 11.53
CA VAL A 226 -24.41 23.62 10.75
C VAL A 226 -24.49 24.83 11.67
N GLY A 227 -23.60 25.80 11.46
CA GLY A 227 -23.53 27.05 12.23
C GLY A 227 -22.68 27.00 13.51
N ILE A 228 -22.11 25.84 13.88
CA ILE A 228 -21.31 25.67 15.11
C ILE A 228 -19.89 25.17 14.80
N ALA A 229 -19.69 24.42 13.72
CA ALA A 229 -18.40 23.82 13.38
C ALA A 229 -17.30 24.87 13.10
N PRO A 230 -16.21 24.92 13.88
CA PRO A 230 -15.06 25.79 13.56
C PRO A 230 -14.37 25.33 12.28
N SER A 231 -14.03 26.26 11.38
CA SER A 231 -13.17 25.93 10.22
C SER A 231 -11.79 25.47 10.71
N TYR A 232 -11.23 24.46 10.07
CA TYR A 232 -9.88 23.98 10.38
C TYR A 232 -8.86 25.12 10.28
N SER A 233 -9.04 26.06 9.36
CA SER A 233 -8.14 27.21 9.17
C SER A 233 -8.06 28.14 10.38
N THR A 234 -9.16 28.34 11.11
CA THR A 234 -9.27 29.27 12.24
C THR A 234 -8.85 28.66 13.58
N MET A 235 -8.60 27.35 13.62
CA MET A 235 -8.15 26.64 14.81
C MET A 235 -6.72 27.01 15.22
N THR A 236 -6.47 26.97 16.53
CA THR A 236 -5.11 27.01 17.10
C THR A 236 -4.30 25.79 16.63
N SER A 237 -2.97 25.88 16.68
CA SER A 237 -2.08 24.79 16.27
C SER A 237 -2.30 23.51 17.08
N SER A 238 -2.64 23.63 18.37
CA SER A 238 -2.93 22.47 19.24
C SER A 238 -4.21 21.75 18.82
N HIS A 239 -5.28 22.48 18.51
CA HIS A 239 -6.50 21.91 17.96
C HIS A 239 -6.24 21.25 16.61
N LYS A 240 -5.59 21.94 15.67
CA LYS A 240 -5.20 21.38 14.35
C LYS A 240 -4.47 20.05 14.49
N ALA A 241 -3.51 19.97 15.42
CA ALA A 241 -2.79 18.73 15.71
C ALA A 241 -3.73 17.63 16.22
N LEU A 242 -4.60 17.93 17.19
CA LEU A 242 -5.55 16.95 17.75
C LEU A 242 -6.53 16.42 16.69
N TYR A 243 -7.14 17.30 15.89
CA TYR A 243 -8.04 16.92 14.80
C TYR A 243 -7.33 16.10 13.73
N SER A 244 -6.10 16.45 13.39
CA SER A 244 -5.26 15.66 12.47
C SER A 244 -4.96 14.26 13.02
N ILE A 245 -4.61 14.17 14.31
CA ILE A 245 -4.37 12.90 15.01
C ILE A 245 -5.64 12.04 15.00
N ALA A 246 -6.81 12.65 15.20
CA ALA A 246 -8.07 11.94 15.17
C ALA A 246 -8.36 11.34 13.79
N VAL A 247 -8.22 12.12 12.71
CA VAL A 247 -8.41 11.64 11.34
C VAL A 247 -7.41 10.53 10.98
N VAL A 248 -6.11 10.73 11.23
CA VAL A 248 -5.10 9.73 10.88
C VAL A 248 -5.26 8.44 11.68
N THR A 249 -5.72 8.53 12.94
CA THR A 249 -6.00 7.36 13.77
C THR A 249 -7.18 6.57 13.21
N ARG A 250 -8.26 7.23 12.77
CA ARG A 250 -9.40 6.56 12.12
C ARG A 250 -8.97 5.85 10.83
N VAL A 251 -8.18 6.52 9.97
CA VAL A 251 -7.62 5.91 8.74
C VAL A 251 -6.74 4.70 9.09
N TYR A 252 -5.83 4.87 10.06
CA TYR A 252 -4.93 3.81 10.52
C TYR A 252 -5.71 2.60 11.04
N TRP A 253 -6.71 2.83 11.90
CA TRP A 253 -7.54 1.78 12.47
C TRP A 253 -8.30 1.01 11.40
N GLY A 254 -8.99 1.69 10.47
CA GLY A 254 -9.74 1.01 9.41
C GLY A 254 -8.85 0.11 8.54
N LEU A 255 -7.64 0.57 8.23
CA LEU A 255 -6.66 -0.21 7.48
C LEU A 255 -6.09 -1.39 8.31
N GLN A 256 -5.71 -1.15 9.56
CA GLN A 256 -5.12 -2.15 10.44
C GLN A 256 -6.12 -3.23 10.85
N SER A 257 -7.38 -2.86 11.11
CA SER A 257 -8.44 -3.80 11.51
C SER A 257 -8.78 -4.74 10.35
N THR A 258 -8.98 -4.19 9.15
CA THR A 258 -9.23 -4.98 7.93
C THR A 258 -8.05 -5.91 7.61
N HIS A 259 -6.82 -5.39 7.71
CA HIS A 259 -5.61 -6.19 7.51
C HIS A 259 -5.53 -7.35 8.51
N PHE A 260 -5.73 -7.08 9.80
CA PHE A 260 -5.68 -8.10 10.85
C PHE A 260 -6.78 -9.16 10.66
N GLN A 261 -8.01 -8.77 10.38
CA GLN A 261 -9.12 -9.70 10.17
C GLN A 261 -8.88 -10.64 8.98
N ALA A 262 -8.48 -10.07 7.83
CA ALA A 262 -8.16 -10.86 6.65
C ALA A 262 -6.96 -11.80 6.91
N ALA A 263 -5.91 -11.30 7.55
CA ALA A 263 -4.73 -12.08 7.89
C ALA A 263 -5.06 -13.24 8.84
N ALA A 264 -5.79 -12.96 9.92
CA ALA A 264 -6.17 -13.95 10.92
C ALA A 264 -7.04 -15.04 10.30
N LEU A 265 -8.00 -14.67 9.45
CA LEU A 265 -8.82 -15.62 8.70
C LEU A 265 -7.97 -16.56 7.85
N MET A 266 -7.10 -15.99 6.99
CA MET A 266 -6.29 -16.78 6.05
C MET A 266 -5.25 -17.65 6.77
N VAL A 267 -4.55 -17.12 7.78
CA VAL A 267 -3.57 -17.89 8.56
C VAL A 267 -4.24 -19.02 9.37
N THR A 268 -5.45 -18.79 9.88
CA THR A 268 -6.22 -19.81 10.63
C THR A 268 -6.70 -20.93 9.71
N ILE A 269 -7.32 -20.59 8.57
CA ILE A 269 -7.70 -21.58 7.55
C ILE A 269 -6.48 -22.36 7.09
N GLY A 270 -5.37 -21.66 6.82
CA GLY A 270 -4.11 -22.30 6.45
C GLY A 270 -3.62 -23.30 7.51
N GLY A 271 -3.68 -22.93 8.79
CA GLY A 271 -3.34 -23.81 9.90
C GLY A 271 -4.26 -25.02 10.02
N MET A 272 -5.58 -24.85 9.88
CA MET A 272 -6.57 -25.92 9.96
C MET A 272 -6.43 -26.92 8.80
N MET A 273 -6.12 -26.42 7.61
CA MET A 273 -6.01 -27.22 6.38
C MET A 273 -4.60 -27.77 6.15
N GLY A 274 -3.63 -27.41 7.00
CA GLY A 274 -2.21 -27.72 6.78
C GLY A 274 -1.62 -27.06 5.52
N TRP A 275 -2.25 -25.98 5.03
CA TRP A 275 -1.77 -25.25 3.87
C TRP A 275 -0.64 -24.29 4.26
N GLU A 276 0.40 -24.31 3.46
CA GLU A 276 1.55 -23.42 3.59
C GLU A 276 1.67 -22.54 2.35
N GLY A 277 2.22 -21.34 2.53
CA GLY A 277 2.39 -20.36 1.46
C GLY A 277 2.25 -18.94 1.99
N GLU A 278 2.45 -17.95 1.13
CA GLU A 278 2.32 -16.54 1.55
C GLU A 278 0.96 -16.27 2.19
N LEU A 279 -0.12 -16.68 1.52
CA LEU A 279 -1.48 -16.39 1.99
C LEU A 279 -1.80 -17.11 3.31
N TRP A 280 -1.27 -18.32 3.50
CA TRP A 280 -1.70 -19.27 4.52
C TRP A 280 -0.78 -19.32 5.75
N SER A 281 0.35 -18.61 5.69
CA SER A 281 1.39 -18.66 6.71
C SER A 281 1.70 -17.26 7.27
N PRO A 282 2.14 -17.16 8.54
CA PRO A 282 2.45 -15.88 9.21
C PRO A 282 3.34 -14.91 8.43
N TRP A 283 4.31 -15.43 7.68
CA TRP A 283 5.31 -14.63 6.99
C TRP A 283 4.76 -13.82 5.81
N GLY A 284 3.61 -14.19 5.24
CA GLY A 284 2.95 -13.39 4.20
C GLY A 284 2.13 -12.23 4.76
N TRP A 285 1.93 -12.19 6.08
CA TRP A 285 1.15 -11.17 6.79
C TRP A 285 2.01 -10.41 7.81
N PRO A 286 3.09 -9.74 7.39
CA PRO A 286 3.80 -8.81 8.26
C PRO A 286 2.93 -7.58 8.55
N PRO A 287 3.22 -6.79 9.61
CA PRO A 287 2.49 -5.57 9.92
C PRO A 287 2.33 -4.65 8.70
N LEU A 288 1.15 -4.07 8.57
CA LEU A 288 0.82 -3.17 7.46
C LEU A 288 1.62 -1.85 7.55
N PHE A 289 1.82 -1.38 8.78
CA PHE A 289 2.54 -0.15 9.09
C PHE A 289 3.91 -0.47 9.72
N GLY A 290 4.89 0.39 9.45
CA GLY A 290 6.18 0.36 10.13
C GLY A 290 6.08 0.97 11.53
N SER A 291 6.99 0.58 12.42
CA SER A 291 7.01 1.12 13.79
C SER A 291 7.52 2.57 13.83
N LEU A 292 7.08 3.34 14.82
CA LEU A 292 7.65 4.67 15.12
C LEU A 292 9.15 4.60 15.43
N ILE A 293 9.62 3.48 15.99
CA ILE A 293 11.05 3.23 16.23
C ILE A 293 11.81 3.18 14.90
N GLU A 294 11.24 2.62 13.84
CA GLU A 294 11.87 2.60 12.53
C GLU A 294 11.91 3.99 11.89
N LEU A 295 10.81 4.75 12.01
CA LEU A 295 10.78 6.14 11.58
C LEU A 295 11.80 6.99 12.36
N TRP A 296 11.96 6.76 13.66
CA TRP A 296 12.98 7.43 14.48
C TRP A 296 14.42 7.07 14.06
N LYS A 297 14.67 5.80 13.74
CA LYS A 297 16.00 5.33 13.28
C LYS A 297 16.36 5.88 11.90
N HIS A 298 15.38 6.05 11.02
CA HIS A 298 15.54 6.54 9.66
C HIS A 298 14.56 7.68 9.35
N PRO A 299 14.70 8.85 9.98
CA PRO A 299 13.66 9.86 9.92
C PRO A 299 13.61 10.59 8.58
N GLY A 300 12.41 11.05 8.25
CA GLY A 300 12.10 11.77 7.02
C GLY A 300 10.81 11.27 6.36
N LEU A 301 10.25 12.14 5.54
CA LEU A 301 9.06 11.87 4.72
C LEU A 301 9.32 10.73 3.74
N SER A 302 10.57 10.57 3.27
CA SER A 302 10.93 9.45 2.40
C SER A 302 10.68 8.11 3.09
N THR A 303 11.12 7.94 4.33
CA THR A 303 10.84 6.72 5.10
C THR A 303 9.35 6.58 5.41
N MET A 304 8.69 7.69 5.74
CA MET A 304 7.25 7.69 6.01
C MET A 304 6.47 7.05 4.85
N TRP A 305 6.59 7.62 3.65
CA TRP A 305 5.83 7.19 2.48
C TRP A 305 6.35 5.88 1.85
N SER A 306 7.63 5.55 2.05
CA SER A 306 8.25 4.38 1.41
C SER A 306 8.41 3.16 2.31
N ARG A 307 8.17 3.22 3.61
CA ARG A 307 8.39 2.05 4.49
C ARG A 307 7.39 1.92 5.61
N THR A 308 6.91 3.03 6.16
CA THR A 308 6.13 2.99 7.41
C THR A 308 4.64 3.25 7.21
N TRP A 309 4.25 4.01 6.19
CA TRP A 309 2.84 4.23 5.85
C TRP A 309 2.35 3.19 4.82
N GLN A 310 1.13 2.67 5.03
CA GLN A 310 0.47 1.58 4.32
C GLN A 310 1.04 1.14 2.95
N GLY A 311 1.37 -0.14 2.82
CA GLY A 311 1.98 -0.69 1.60
C GLY A 311 1.03 -1.10 0.47
N TYR A 312 -0.30 -1.06 0.67
CA TYR A 312 -1.26 -1.65 -0.28
C TYR A 312 -1.35 -0.91 -1.61
N ASN A 313 -1.41 0.42 -1.58
CA ASN A 313 -1.59 1.24 -2.78
C ASN A 313 -0.30 1.48 -3.56
N ARG A 314 0.85 1.19 -2.94
CA ARG A 314 2.14 1.60 -3.48
C ARG A 314 2.47 0.94 -4.82
N ARG A 315 2.11 -0.33 -5.00
CA ARG A 315 2.42 -1.05 -6.24
C ARG A 315 1.74 -0.38 -7.43
N PHE A 316 0.42 -0.21 -7.40
CA PHE A 316 -0.29 0.33 -8.56
C PHE A 316 0.20 1.76 -8.84
N LEU A 317 0.40 2.57 -7.80
CA LEU A 317 0.94 3.93 -7.93
C LEU A 317 2.32 3.93 -8.59
N TYR A 318 3.20 3.00 -8.20
CA TYR A 318 4.51 2.86 -8.81
C TYR A 318 4.41 2.38 -10.27
N VAL A 319 3.61 1.36 -10.55
CA VAL A 319 3.53 0.79 -11.90
C VAL A 319 2.89 1.77 -12.90
N PHE A 320 1.79 2.41 -12.52
CA PHE A 320 1.11 3.37 -13.39
C PHE A 320 1.82 4.73 -13.42
N GLY A 321 2.10 5.32 -12.27
CA GLY A 321 2.69 6.66 -12.20
C GLY A 321 4.16 6.67 -12.55
N TRP A 322 4.94 5.79 -11.94
CA TRP A 322 6.39 5.83 -12.04
C TRP A 322 6.92 5.13 -13.30
N ILE A 323 6.53 3.87 -13.54
CA ILE A 323 7.00 3.10 -14.70
C ILE A 323 6.26 3.53 -15.97
N PHE A 324 4.94 3.40 -15.99
CA PHE A 324 4.19 3.62 -17.23
C PHE A 324 4.26 5.08 -17.68
N ILE A 325 3.76 6.02 -16.88
CA ILE A 325 3.78 7.43 -17.27
C ILE A 325 5.21 7.98 -17.25
N GLY A 326 5.92 7.82 -16.13
CA GLY A 326 7.26 8.38 -15.96
C GLY A 326 8.30 7.84 -16.94
N GLU A 327 8.45 6.52 -17.05
CA GLU A 327 9.54 5.92 -17.84
C GLU A 327 9.13 5.60 -19.28
N LYS A 328 7.94 5.02 -19.50
CA LYS A 328 7.53 4.62 -20.85
C LYS A 328 6.93 5.75 -21.67
N VAL A 329 6.04 6.57 -21.09
CA VAL A 329 5.38 7.67 -21.83
C VAL A 329 6.27 8.91 -21.91
N LEU A 330 6.85 9.34 -20.78
CA LEU A 330 7.66 10.55 -20.71
C LEU A 330 9.16 10.32 -20.98
N GLY A 331 9.61 9.07 -21.11
CA GLY A 331 11.01 8.75 -21.40
C GLY A 331 11.99 9.14 -20.30
N LEU A 332 11.53 9.30 -19.05
CA LEU A 332 12.40 9.67 -17.93
C LEU A 332 13.30 8.49 -17.56
N THR A 333 14.51 8.78 -17.05
CA THR A 333 15.54 7.77 -16.70
C THR A 333 14.96 6.70 -15.81
N HIS A 334 15.26 5.43 -16.05
CA HIS A 334 14.88 4.35 -15.14
C HIS A 334 15.46 4.58 -13.74
N THR A 335 14.57 4.71 -12.75
CA THR A 335 14.97 5.10 -11.39
C THR A 335 14.08 4.40 -10.37
N GLY A 336 14.47 3.25 -9.84
CA GLY A 336 13.67 2.61 -8.81
C GLY A 336 14.06 1.16 -8.63
N LEU A 337 14.07 0.73 -7.37
CA LEU A 337 14.83 -0.45 -6.91
C LEU A 337 14.02 -1.76 -6.86
N SER A 338 12.69 -1.74 -7.10
CA SER A 338 11.83 -2.83 -6.59
C SER A 338 10.86 -3.49 -7.56
N SER A 339 10.85 -3.21 -8.87
CA SER A 339 9.96 -3.99 -9.76
C SER A 339 10.30 -3.94 -11.25
N HIS A 340 11.57 -3.79 -11.63
CA HIS A 340 11.89 -4.02 -13.04
C HIS A 340 11.74 -5.50 -13.38
N PRO A 341 10.98 -5.83 -14.43
CA PRO A 341 10.81 -7.18 -14.91
C PRO A 341 12.04 -7.55 -15.75
N THR A 342 13.16 -7.87 -15.11
CA THR A 342 14.28 -8.49 -15.82
C THR A 342 14.69 -9.77 -15.12
N ILE A 343 14.37 -10.87 -15.81
CA ILE A 343 15.03 -12.17 -15.71
C ILE A 343 16.55 -11.93 -15.77
N PRO A 344 17.37 -12.59 -14.93
CA PRO A 344 18.82 -12.42 -15.00
C PRO A 344 19.32 -12.77 -16.41
N PRO A 345 20.30 -12.04 -16.96
CA PRO A 345 20.83 -12.35 -18.28
C PRO A 345 21.41 -13.77 -18.29
N SER A 346 21.05 -14.56 -19.31
CA SER A 346 21.75 -15.79 -19.64
C SER A 346 23.19 -15.45 -20.01
N ASN A 347 24.14 -16.25 -19.54
CA ASN A 347 25.60 -16.04 -19.63
C ASN A 347 26.19 -16.11 -21.06
N SER A 348 25.45 -15.73 -22.11
CA SER A 348 25.87 -15.95 -23.49
C SER A 348 25.41 -14.84 -24.43
N SER A 349 25.96 -13.63 -24.27
CA SER A 349 26.16 -12.70 -25.40
C SER A 349 27.06 -11.54 -24.99
N SER A 350 28.35 -11.70 -25.29
CA SER A 350 29.29 -10.59 -25.45
C SER A 350 28.92 -9.81 -26.71
N GLN A 351 28.42 -8.57 -26.57
CA GLN A 351 28.66 -7.44 -27.50
C GLN A 351 27.87 -6.18 -27.07
N ASN A 352 28.61 -5.10 -26.78
CA ASN A 352 28.26 -3.68 -26.84
C ASN A 352 26.78 -3.27 -26.68
N SER A 353 26.18 -3.57 -25.53
CA SER A 353 24.90 -3.00 -25.09
C SER A 353 25.08 -2.24 -23.77
N PRO A 354 24.33 -1.14 -23.54
CA PRO A 354 24.47 -0.34 -22.32
C PRO A 354 24.17 -1.24 -21.11
N ASN A 355 25.19 -1.41 -20.28
CA ASN A 355 25.16 -2.22 -19.06
C ASN A 355 23.84 -2.02 -18.29
N PRO A 356 23.10 -3.10 -17.96
CA PRO A 356 21.86 -2.99 -17.21
C PRO A 356 22.19 -2.59 -15.77
N SER A 357 22.10 -1.29 -15.49
CA SER A 357 22.03 -0.77 -14.13
C SER A 357 20.76 -1.32 -13.48
N GLY A 358 20.86 -2.40 -12.70
CA GLY A 358 19.64 -3.04 -12.20
C GLY A 358 19.79 -4.08 -11.10
N GLN A 359 20.99 -4.38 -10.60
CA GLN A 359 21.12 -5.20 -9.40
C GLN A 359 21.34 -4.32 -8.18
N VAL A 360 20.23 -3.91 -7.57
CA VAL A 360 20.20 -3.72 -6.13
C VAL A 360 18.84 -4.14 -5.61
N SER A 361 18.84 -5.31 -4.98
CA SER A 361 17.81 -5.73 -4.04
C SER A 361 17.81 -4.74 -2.85
N PRO A 362 16.72 -4.03 -2.54
CA PRO A 362 16.54 -3.50 -1.20
C PRO A 362 16.02 -4.67 -0.36
N SER A 363 16.91 -5.62 -0.03
CA SER A 363 16.58 -6.80 0.78
C SER A 363 15.26 -7.45 0.37
N HIS A 364 15.31 -8.48 -0.48
CA HIS A 364 14.30 -9.53 -0.30
C HIS A 364 14.24 -9.86 1.21
N PRO A 365 13.06 -10.08 1.82
CA PRO A 365 12.92 -10.36 3.26
C PRO A 365 13.68 -11.59 3.79
N LEU A 366 14.58 -12.18 3.02
CA LEU A 366 15.53 -13.21 3.42
C LEU A 366 16.92 -12.73 2.97
N PRO A 367 17.81 -12.34 3.90
CA PRO A 367 19.13 -11.80 3.57
C PRO A 367 20.06 -12.94 3.17
N THR A 368 20.81 -12.77 2.07
CA THR A 368 21.94 -13.65 1.76
C THR A 368 23.27 -12.90 1.55
N THR A 369 23.26 -11.58 1.41
CA THR A 369 24.50 -10.77 1.42
C THR A 369 24.19 -9.29 1.55
N ALA A 370 25.08 -8.52 2.19
CA ALA A 370 24.97 -7.07 2.30
C ALA A 370 25.11 -6.43 0.90
N PRO A 371 24.15 -5.62 0.43
CA PRO A 371 24.21 -5.07 -0.92
C PRO A 371 25.20 -3.91 -1.00
N GLN A 372 26.19 -4.01 -1.89
CA GLN A 372 26.92 -2.85 -2.41
C GLN A 372 25.99 -2.07 -3.35
N LEU A 373 25.33 -1.04 -2.83
CA LEU A 373 24.55 -0.10 -3.63
C LEU A 373 25.51 0.69 -4.54
N PRO A 374 25.32 0.76 -5.87
CA PRO A 374 26.05 1.66 -6.71
C PRO A 374 25.69 3.10 -6.31
N THR A 375 26.65 3.77 -5.70
CA THR A 375 26.60 5.19 -5.33
C THR A 375 26.71 6.05 -6.58
N ARG A 376 25.71 6.03 -7.46
CA ARG A 376 25.61 7.06 -8.49
C ARG A 376 25.34 8.38 -7.77
N LYS A 377 26.25 9.35 -7.87
CA LYS A 377 26.01 10.71 -7.35
C LYS A 377 24.68 11.20 -7.92
N LEU A 378 23.74 11.60 -7.05
CA LEU A 378 22.47 12.20 -7.46
C LEU A 378 22.80 13.50 -8.21
N SER A 379 22.65 13.48 -9.54
CA SER A 379 22.78 14.70 -10.34
C SER A 379 21.51 15.55 -10.19
N PRO A 380 21.59 16.89 -10.36
CA PRO A 380 20.40 17.75 -10.37
C PRO A 380 19.36 17.30 -11.39
N ARG A 381 19.82 16.82 -12.57
CA ARG A 381 18.97 16.24 -13.60
C ARG A 381 18.22 15.01 -13.10
N LEU A 382 18.86 14.12 -12.36
CA LEU A 382 18.23 12.94 -11.77
C LEU A 382 17.23 13.31 -10.67
N MET A 383 17.56 14.31 -9.85
CA MET A 383 16.65 14.84 -8.82
C MET A 383 15.39 15.43 -9.44
N LEU A 384 15.52 16.22 -10.52
CA LEU A 384 14.38 16.78 -11.23
C LEU A 384 13.49 15.69 -11.83
N GLN A 385 14.08 14.68 -12.47
CA GLN A 385 13.31 13.56 -13.03
C GLN A 385 12.57 12.78 -11.93
N ASN A 386 13.23 12.52 -10.80
CA ASN A 386 12.57 11.88 -9.65
C ASN A 386 11.44 12.76 -9.08
N LEU A 387 11.62 14.08 -9.02
CA LEU A 387 10.58 15.00 -8.60
C LEU A 387 9.36 14.93 -9.52
N ILE A 388 9.56 14.97 -10.86
CA ILE A 388 8.49 14.85 -11.85
C ILE A 388 7.73 13.53 -11.66
N LYS A 389 8.44 12.41 -11.54
CA LYS A 389 7.81 11.10 -11.28
C LYS A 389 7.05 11.06 -9.96
N SER A 390 7.61 11.65 -8.89
CA SER A 390 6.92 11.77 -7.62
C SER A 390 5.66 12.62 -7.72
N LEU A 391 5.67 13.75 -8.46
CA LEU A 391 4.47 14.57 -8.72
C LEU A 391 3.38 13.77 -9.42
N ILE A 392 3.73 12.95 -10.41
CA ILE A 392 2.78 12.06 -11.09
C ILE A 392 2.20 11.04 -10.11
N VAL A 393 3.05 10.33 -9.37
CA VAL A 393 2.63 9.29 -8.42
C VAL A 393 1.72 9.85 -7.32
N PHE A 394 2.11 10.96 -6.70
CA PHE A 394 1.31 11.57 -5.65
C PHE A 394 0.06 12.26 -6.22
N GLY A 395 0.12 12.85 -7.41
CA GLY A 395 -1.06 13.38 -8.10
C GLY A 395 -2.11 12.29 -8.37
N ILE A 396 -1.69 11.14 -8.89
CA ILE A 396 -2.58 9.98 -9.07
C ILE A 396 -3.15 9.50 -7.74
N SER A 397 -2.32 9.45 -6.69
CA SER A 397 -2.81 9.13 -5.33
C SER A 397 -3.87 10.12 -4.88
N GLY A 398 -3.67 11.43 -5.07
CA GLY A 398 -4.66 12.45 -4.72
C GLY A 398 -5.99 12.27 -5.43
N LEU A 399 -5.94 12.16 -6.76
CA LEU A 399 -7.13 11.92 -7.59
C LEU A 399 -7.87 10.65 -7.17
N HIS A 400 -7.12 9.60 -6.83
CA HIS A 400 -7.67 8.34 -6.36
C HIS A 400 -8.39 8.48 -5.02
N HIS A 401 -7.88 9.29 -4.08
CA HIS A 401 -8.58 9.55 -2.81
C HIS A 401 -9.79 10.47 -3.00
N ASP A 402 -9.75 11.40 -3.96
CA ASP A 402 -10.88 12.28 -4.29
C ASP A 402 -12.06 11.54 -4.93
N LEU A 403 -11.87 10.35 -5.51
CA LEU A 403 -12.98 9.48 -5.93
C LEU A 403 -13.86 9.06 -4.75
N GLY A 404 -13.25 8.79 -3.58
CA GLY A 404 -13.99 8.51 -2.36
C GLY A 404 -14.77 9.74 -1.87
N VAL A 405 -14.20 10.93 -2.02
CA VAL A 405 -14.87 12.21 -1.72
C VAL A 405 -16.06 12.45 -2.64
N LEU A 406 -15.91 12.20 -3.94
CA LEU A 406 -17.02 12.32 -4.88
C LEU A 406 -18.20 11.43 -4.48
N LYS A 407 -17.93 10.19 -4.03
CA LYS A 407 -18.97 9.29 -3.54
C LYS A 407 -19.62 9.79 -2.25
N LEU A 408 -18.84 10.34 -1.32
CA LEU A 408 -19.37 10.97 -0.12
C LEU A 408 -20.28 12.16 -0.46
N PHE A 409 -19.87 13.01 -1.40
CA PHE A 409 -20.69 14.11 -1.90
C PHE A 409 -22.01 13.59 -2.46
N TRP A 410 -22.01 12.56 -3.31
CA TRP A 410 -23.27 11.99 -3.81
C TRP A 410 -24.18 11.39 -2.73
N LYS A 411 -23.61 10.90 -1.62
CA LYS A 411 -24.38 10.38 -0.50
C LYS A 411 -25.07 11.49 0.30
N PHE A 412 -24.42 12.64 0.45
CA PHE A 412 -24.85 13.68 1.40
C PHE A 412 -25.30 14.99 0.78
N ALA A 413 -25.03 15.21 -0.51
CA ALA A 413 -25.42 16.43 -1.18
C ALA A 413 -26.93 16.45 -1.44
N PRO A 414 -27.59 17.61 -1.25
CA PRO A 414 -28.99 17.77 -1.61
C PRO A 414 -29.24 17.44 -3.10
N PRO A 415 -30.44 16.95 -3.46
CA PRO A 415 -30.80 16.75 -4.87
C PRO A 415 -30.55 18.02 -5.69
N GLY A 416 -29.84 17.88 -6.81
CA GLY A 416 -29.49 19.00 -7.71
C GLY A 416 -28.27 19.83 -7.29
N ALA A 417 -27.66 19.55 -6.14
CA ALA A 417 -26.42 20.20 -5.73
C ALA A 417 -25.28 19.92 -6.72
N ARG A 418 -24.55 20.97 -7.09
CA ARG A 418 -23.41 20.88 -8.03
C ARG A 418 -22.12 20.98 -7.25
N MET A 419 -21.25 19.99 -7.44
CA MET A 419 -19.91 19.98 -6.85
C MET A 419 -19.01 20.99 -7.55
N THR A 420 -18.46 21.93 -6.79
CA THR A 420 -17.47 22.91 -7.23
C THR A 420 -16.14 22.23 -7.57
N LEU A 421 -15.28 22.91 -8.34
CA LEU A 421 -13.95 22.38 -8.68
C LEU A 421 -13.09 22.14 -7.44
N ARG A 422 -13.21 23.01 -6.43
CA ARG A 422 -12.47 22.90 -5.17
C ARG A 422 -12.89 21.64 -4.40
N GLU A 423 -14.17 21.34 -4.35
CA GLU A 423 -14.67 20.14 -3.67
C GLU A 423 -14.24 18.87 -4.40
N ARG A 424 -14.24 18.87 -5.75
CA ARG A 424 -13.82 17.71 -6.57
C ARG A 424 -12.37 17.29 -6.33
N TYR A 425 -11.52 18.23 -5.94
CA TYR A 425 -10.09 18.00 -5.74
C TYR A 425 -9.64 18.42 -4.33
N ILE A 426 -10.48 18.18 -3.33
CA ILE A 426 -10.25 18.71 -1.99
C ILE A 426 -9.06 18.04 -1.28
N LEU A 427 -8.81 16.75 -1.55
CA LEU A 427 -7.70 15.99 -0.97
C LEU A 427 -6.44 16.04 -1.83
N THR A 428 -6.56 16.17 -3.16
CA THR A 428 -5.41 16.18 -4.09
C THR A 428 -4.27 17.13 -3.69
N PRO A 429 -4.52 18.37 -3.24
CA PRO A 429 -3.45 19.29 -2.80
C PRO A 429 -2.56 18.70 -1.71
N PHE A 430 -3.11 17.94 -0.74
CA PHE A 430 -2.32 17.26 0.29
C PHE A 430 -1.26 16.37 -0.34
N PHE A 431 -1.61 15.58 -1.35
CA PHE A 431 -0.67 14.68 -2.00
C PHE A 431 0.29 15.42 -2.92
N PHE A 432 -0.21 16.37 -3.71
CA PHE A 432 0.57 17.06 -4.74
C PHE A 432 1.77 17.84 -4.18
N VAL A 433 1.69 18.32 -2.94
CA VAL A 433 2.80 19.04 -2.29
C VAL A 433 3.86 18.13 -1.66
N GLN A 434 3.57 16.86 -1.39
CA GLN A 434 4.53 15.95 -0.72
C GLN A 434 5.86 15.77 -1.49
N PRO A 435 5.88 15.67 -2.85
CA PRO A 435 7.11 15.60 -3.63
C PRO A 435 8.06 16.78 -3.43
N LEU A 436 7.53 17.99 -3.20
CA LEU A 436 8.36 19.18 -2.96
C LEU A 436 9.15 19.02 -1.67
N ALA A 437 8.48 18.56 -0.61
CA ALA A 437 9.10 18.26 0.67
C ALA A 437 10.17 17.17 0.58
N LEU A 438 9.88 16.12 -0.21
CA LEU A 438 10.83 15.03 -0.47
C LEU A 438 12.06 15.55 -1.22
N ALA A 439 11.89 16.46 -2.18
CA ALA A 439 12.99 17.08 -2.90
C ALA A 439 13.84 17.99 -1.99
N VAL A 440 13.21 18.80 -1.14
CA VAL A 440 13.89 19.62 -0.13
C VAL A 440 14.66 18.74 0.85
N GLU A 441 14.03 17.69 1.38
CA GLU A 441 14.67 16.73 2.28
C GLU A 441 15.87 16.05 1.59
N ALA A 442 15.73 15.64 0.33
CA ALA A 442 16.80 15.02 -0.43
C ALA A 442 17.96 16.00 -0.69
N ALA A 443 17.67 17.26 -1.00
CA ALA A 443 18.67 18.30 -1.20
C ALA A 443 19.44 18.57 0.10
N VAL A 444 18.74 18.81 1.21
CA VAL A 444 19.35 19.03 2.53
C VAL A 444 20.21 17.85 2.96
N LYS A 445 19.69 16.61 2.86
CA LYS A 445 20.46 15.40 3.20
C LYS A 445 21.69 15.22 2.31
N THR A 446 21.60 15.57 1.03
CA THR A 446 22.73 15.45 0.09
C THR A 446 23.80 16.48 0.39
N SER A 447 23.42 17.74 0.57
CA SER A 447 24.34 18.83 0.94
C SER A 447 25.01 18.57 2.28
N TRP A 448 24.24 18.14 3.28
CA TRP A 448 24.76 17.79 4.61
C TRP A 448 25.76 16.64 4.55
N ARG A 449 25.45 15.55 3.84
CA ARG A 449 26.39 14.43 3.67
C ARG A 449 27.65 14.83 2.90
N GLY A 450 27.51 15.68 1.88
CA GLY A 450 28.63 16.21 1.12
C GLY A 450 29.55 17.08 1.99
N TRP A 451 28.95 17.95 2.82
CA TRP A 451 29.68 18.76 3.79
C TRP A 451 30.38 17.91 4.85
N LYS A 452 29.70 16.91 5.44
CA LYS A 452 30.32 15.98 6.40
C LYS A 452 31.53 15.27 5.79
N LEU A 453 31.37 14.71 4.59
CA LEU A 453 32.46 13.99 3.92
C LEU A 453 33.67 14.90 3.63
N LYS A 454 33.43 16.18 3.33
CA LYS A 454 34.49 17.15 3.00
C LYS A 454 35.19 17.70 4.25
N THR A 455 34.43 18.04 5.28
CA THR A 455 34.91 18.79 6.45
C THR A 455 35.31 17.88 7.60
N HIS A 456 34.62 16.73 7.73
CA HIS A 456 34.80 15.74 8.78
C HIS A 456 34.88 14.32 8.19
N PRO A 457 35.94 14.02 7.41
CA PRO A 457 36.12 12.70 6.78
C PRO A 457 36.19 11.54 7.79
N GLU A 458 36.47 11.83 9.06
CA GLU A 458 36.43 10.90 10.20
C GLU A 458 35.00 10.48 10.58
N TRP A 459 33.97 11.28 10.28
CA TRP A 459 32.56 10.97 10.53
C TRP A 459 31.97 10.06 9.43
N LYS A 460 32.66 8.96 9.12
CA LYS A 460 32.15 7.99 8.14
C LYS A 460 30.86 7.36 8.65
N LYS A 461 29.85 7.35 7.77
CA LYS A 461 28.51 6.82 8.04
C LYS A 461 28.58 5.36 8.51
N GLY A 462 28.17 5.12 9.76
CA GLY A 462 28.06 3.77 10.33
C GLY A 462 29.36 3.18 10.88
N GLY A 463 30.43 3.97 11.02
CA GLY A 463 31.64 3.61 11.75
C GLY A 463 31.70 4.27 13.13
N GLU A 464 32.66 3.84 13.96
CA GLU A 464 32.92 4.36 15.33
C GLU A 464 33.30 5.85 15.37
N GLY A 465 33.47 6.50 14.21
CA GLY A 465 33.90 7.90 14.10
C GLY A 465 32.80 8.96 14.14
N GLU A 466 31.50 8.62 13.97
CA GLU A 466 30.42 9.62 13.99
C GLU A 466 29.93 9.89 15.43
N PRO A 467 29.97 11.13 15.95
CA PRO A 467 29.57 11.44 17.32
C PRO A 467 28.08 11.10 17.58
N GLY A 468 27.80 10.42 18.69
CA GLY A 468 26.43 9.99 19.03
C GLY A 468 25.42 11.15 19.17
N TRP A 469 25.86 12.30 19.69
CA TRP A 469 25.03 13.50 19.80
C TRP A 469 24.62 14.05 18.43
N LEU A 470 25.49 13.92 17.42
CA LEU A 470 25.22 14.37 16.06
C LEU A 470 24.16 13.48 15.42
N VAL A 471 24.30 12.16 15.55
CA VAL A 471 23.29 11.19 15.09
C VAL A 471 21.95 11.45 15.75
N LEU A 472 21.92 11.75 17.05
CA LEU A 472 20.71 12.09 17.77
C LEU A 472 20.06 13.37 17.23
N LEU A 473 20.85 14.43 17.01
CA LEU A 473 20.37 15.71 16.50
C LEU A 473 19.82 15.56 15.06
N GLU A 474 20.54 14.86 14.18
CA GLU A 474 20.07 14.56 12.82
C GLU A 474 18.73 13.80 12.85
N ARG A 475 18.60 12.85 13.78
CA ARG A 475 17.35 12.11 13.94
C ARG A 475 16.21 13.00 14.43
N ALA A 476 16.46 13.81 15.44
CA ALA A 476 15.47 14.74 16.01
C ALA A 476 14.98 15.73 14.96
N ILE A 477 15.88 16.34 14.19
CA ILE A 477 15.54 17.29 13.11
C ILE A 477 14.72 16.60 12.03
N GLY A 478 15.15 15.43 11.55
CA GLY A 478 14.41 14.69 10.52
C GLY A 478 13.03 14.24 11.00
N PHE A 479 12.93 13.85 12.27
CA PHE A 479 11.66 13.42 12.87
C PHE A 479 10.71 14.60 13.02
N ALA A 480 11.19 15.73 13.55
CA ALA A 480 10.43 16.97 13.64
C ALA A 480 9.98 17.45 12.25
N TRP A 481 10.86 17.47 11.26
CA TRP A 481 10.54 17.82 9.87
C TRP A 481 9.38 17.00 9.32
N THR A 482 9.39 15.68 9.55
CA THR A 482 8.34 14.77 9.09
C THR A 482 6.98 15.19 9.64
N TRP A 483 6.87 15.41 10.94
CA TRP A 483 5.59 15.74 11.58
C TRP A 483 5.14 17.18 11.33
N ILE A 484 6.07 18.13 11.30
CA ILE A 484 5.77 19.53 10.96
C ILE A 484 5.20 19.61 9.55
N TRP A 485 5.87 18.97 8.57
CA TRP A 485 5.40 18.99 7.19
C TRP A 485 4.04 18.32 7.02
N LEU A 486 3.86 17.13 7.60
CA LEU A 486 2.57 16.44 7.55
C LEU A 486 1.48 17.26 8.25
N GLY A 487 1.77 17.88 9.40
CA GLY A 487 0.83 18.74 10.11
C GLY A 487 0.43 19.99 9.33
N TRP A 488 1.38 20.65 8.67
CA TRP A 488 1.09 21.81 7.80
C TRP A 488 0.21 21.45 6.62
N THR A 489 0.42 20.27 6.04
CA THR A 489 -0.30 19.83 4.84
C THR A 489 -1.60 19.08 5.17
N ALA A 490 -1.77 18.59 6.39
CA ALA A 490 -2.93 17.81 6.82
C ALA A 490 -4.27 18.54 6.66
N GLY A 491 -4.29 19.88 6.65
CA GLY A 491 -5.51 20.67 6.57
C GLY A 491 -6.40 20.31 5.38
N TRP A 492 -5.83 20.17 4.18
CA TRP A 492 -6.60 19.75 2.99
C TRP A 492 -7.28 18.39 3.18
N PHE A 493 -6.59 17.47 3.86
CA PHE A 493 -7.08 16.12 4.07
C PHE A 493 -8.14 16.06 5.19
N VAL A 494 -7.87 16.70 6.31
CA VAL A 494 -8.71 16.71 7.52
C VAL A 494 -10.01 17.47 7.26
N GLU A 495 -9.90 18.71 6.78
CA GLU A 495 -11.04 19.55 6.44
C GLU A 495 -11.82 18.95 5.27
N GLY A 496 -11.11 18.40 4.26
CA GLY A 496 -11.75 17.77 3.11
C GLY A 496 -12.63 16.58 3.49
N LEU A 497 -12.14 15.66 4.32
CA LEU A 497 -12.92 14.52 4.76
C LEU A 497 -14.09 14.92 5.68
N ALA A 498 -13.85 15.86 6.60
CA ALA A 498 -14.89 16.34 7.50
C ALA A 498 -16.03 17.02 6.73
N ASN A 499 -15.72 17.99 5.87
CA ASN A 499 -16.69 18.75 5.10
C ASN A 499 -17.51 17.88 4.13
N MET A 500 -16.92 16.80 3.62
CA MET A 500 -17.61 15.87 2.72
C MET A 500 -18.45 14.84 3.47
N GLY A 501 -18.46 14.89 4.82
CA GLY A 501 -19.33 14.06 5.65
C GLY A 501 -18.78 12.67 5.93
N ALA A 502 -17.47 12.44 5.83
CA ALA A 502 -16.87 11.14 6.09
C ALA A 502 -17.14 10.60 7.51
N PHE A 503 -17.50 11.49 8.46
CA PHE A 503 -17.72 11.16 9.86
C PHE A 503 -19.18 11.32 10.33
N ARG A 504 -20.10 11.85 9.50
CA ARG A 504 -21.48 12.22 9.90
C ARG A 504 -22.34 11.09 10.47
N GLN A 505 -22.03 9.84 10.15
CA GLN A 505 -22.76 8.65 10.64
C GLN A 505 -21.94 7.81 11.63
N THR A 506 -20.96 8.41 12.30
CA THR A 506 -20.19 7.72 13.35
C THR A 506 -20.89 7.70 14.72
N GLU A 507 -22.10 8.28 14.82
CA GLU A 507 -22.97 8.24 16.00
C GLU A 507 -23.94 7.05 16.02
N ASP A 508 -24.20 6.46 14.86
CA ASP A 508 -25.01 5.24 14.72
C ASP A 508 -24.12 3.99 14.60
N GLU A 509 -22.84 4.15 14.96
CA GLU A 509 -22.00 3.00 15.18
C GLU A 509 -22.58 2.19 16.36
N VAL A 510 -22.42 0.86 16.37
CA VAL A 510 -22.91 0.04 17.52
C VAL A 510 -21.73 -0.73 18.09
N TRP A 511 -20.55 -0.11 18.00
CA TRP A 511 -19.31 -0.72 18.47
C TRP A 511 -19.07 -0.33 19.91
N PHE A 512 -18.77 -1.33 20.74
CA PHE A 512 -18.35 -1.17 22.13
C PHE A 512 -17.32 -0.04 22.28
N SER A 513 -17.42 0.73 23.37
CA SER A 513 -16.48 1.77 23.75
C SER A 513 -16.09 1.64 25.21
N LEU A 514 -14.82 1.33 25.44
CA LEU A 514 -14.27 1.26 26.79
C LEU A 514 -14.05 2.67 27.34
N VAL A 515 -13.46 3.56 26.55
CA VAL A 515 -13.13 4.94 26.97
C VAL A 515 -14.40 5.77 27.13
N GLY A 516 -15.35 5.64 26.20
CA GLY A 516 -16.67 6.27 26.32
C GLY A 516 -17.44 5.78 27.54
N GLY A 517 -17.41 4.47 27.82
CA GLY A 517 -18.03 3.88 28.99
C GLY A 517 -17.41 4.37 30.30
N LEU A 518 -16.08 4.34 30.41
CA LEU A 518 -15.38 4.72 31.63
C LEU A 518 -15.42 6.23 31.94
N LEU A 519 -15.35 7.09 30.91
CA LEU A 519 -15.30 8.55 31.12
C LEU A 519 -16.67 9.22 31.08
N TYR A 520 -17.61 8.69 30.28
CA TYR A 520 -18.89 9.34 29.98
C TYR A 520 -20.11 8.43 30.22
N GLY A 521 -19.92 7.19 30.69
CA GLY A 521 -21.00 6.22 30.86
C GLY A 521 -21.60 5.68 29.55
N LYS A 522 -21.01 5.99 28.39
CA LYS A 522 -21.51 5.58 27.07
C LYS A 522 -20.72 4.39 26.51
N TRP A 523 -21.21 3.17 26.76
CA TRP A 523 -20.55 1.91 26.40
C TRP A 523 -20.65 1.52 24.92
N GLN A 524 -21.48 2.22 24.14
CA GLN A 524 -21.65 2.04 22.70
C GLN A 524 -21.74 3.42 22.06
N HIS A 525 -20.98 3.66 20.98
CA HIS A 525 -20.95 4.97 20.33
C HIS A 525 -21.91 5.09 19.20
#